data_AF-A0A9P5VGH0-F1
#
_entry.id   AF-A0A9P5VGH0-F1
#
_cell.length_a   1.000
_cell.length_b   1.000
_cell.length_c   1.000
_cell.angle_alpha   90.00
_cell.angle_beta   90.00
_cell.angle_gamma   90.00
#
_symmetry.space_group_name_H-M   'P 1'
#
loop_
_entity.id
_entity.type
_entity.pdbx_description
1 polymer ?
#
loop_
_entity_poly.entity_id
_entity_poly.type
_entity_poly.pdbx_seq_one_letter_code
_entity_poly.pdbx_strand_id
1 'polypeptide(L)'
;MTLSKTVLSFVETQVVNPAAKFVERIAFEMPNVTDLADTYKGTWYLSPRQHTIEFVCYNVLFFVLFRFGLHLFRKKGPRLDQLSNSIITNVLAGHVMDKAVLTLLCGSYALTVYHKVFGDNFMYLLQPCHVNLLLLIFTMVGPKDSKVTKMAFNSYLHYIWATIFALTFPDTTEN
;
A
#
# COMPACT_ATOMS: atom_id res chain seq x y z
N MET A 1 -5.56 -38.70 -12.51
CA MET A 1 -4.96 -37.56 -11.78
C MET A 1 -5.01 -36.37 -12.72
N THR A 2 -5.82 -35.35 -12.43
CA THR A 2 -6.17 -34.29 -13.39
C THR A 2 -5.01 -33.31 -13.60
N LEU A 3 -4.82 -32.84 -14.84
CA LEU A 3 -3.79 -31.86 -15.25
C LEU A 3 -3.69 -30.67 -14.27
N SER A 4 -4.83 -30.23 -13.73
CA SER A 4 -4.92 -29.18 -12.71
C SER A 4 -4.12 -29.49 -11.44
N LYS A 5 -4.16 -30.73 -10.93
CA LYS A 5 -3.42 -31.14 -9.72
C LYS A 5 -1.92 -31.16 -9.95
N THR A 6 -1.48 -31.56 -11.14
CA THR A 6 -0.06 -31.57 -11.51
C THR A 6 0.49 -30.15 -11.63
N VAL A 7 -0.27 -29.24 -12.25
CA VAL A 7 0.11 -27.83 -12.36
C VAL A 7 0.14 -27.16 -10.99
N LEU A 8 -0.88 -27.39 -10.15
CA LEU A 8 -0.93 -26.88 -8.77
C LEU A 8 0.26 -27.37 -7.95
N SER A 9 0.55 -28.68 -8.00
CA SER A 9 1.70 -29.26 -7.30
C SER A 9 3.03 -28.69 -7.78
N PHE A 10 3.19 -28.47 -9.08
CA PHE A 10 4.40 -27.87 -9.64
C PHE A 10 4.59 -26.43 -9.15
N VAL A 11 3.55 -25.60 -9.21
CA VAL A 11 3.58 -24.21 -8.74
C VAL A 11 3.88 -24.16 -7.24
N GLU A 12 3.25 -25.02 -6.45
CA GLU A 12 3.47 -25.09 -5.01
C GLU A 12 4.93 -25.46 -4.67
N THR A 13 5.48 -26.47 -5.36
CA THR A 13 6.81 -27.00 -5.07
C THR A 13 7.93 -26.08 -5.57
N GLN A 14 7.77 -25.49 -6.75
CA GLN A 14 8.83 -24.75 -7.44
C GLN A 14 8.77 -23.24 -7.23
N VAL A 15 7.61 -22.68 -6.86
CA VAL A 15 7.42 -21.23 -6.75
C VAL A 15 7.06 -20.83 -5.33
N VAL A 16 6.01 -21.43 -4.76
CA VAL A 16 5.49 -21.00 -3.45
C VAL A 16 6.44 -21.39 -2.31
N ASN A 17 6.86 -22.65 -2.24
CA ASN A 17 7.72 -23.13 -1.15
C ASN A 17 9.11 -22.46 -1.10
N PRO A 18 9.81 -22.23 -2.23
CA PRO A 18 11.09 -21.53 -2.20
C PRO A 18 10.96 -20.06 -1.80
N ALA A 19 9.91 -19.38 -2.27
CA ALA A 19 9.65 -17.99 -1.93
C ALA A 19 9.27 -17.82 -0.45
N ALA A 20 8.43 -18.70 0.10
CA ALA A 20 8.11 -18.69 1.53
C ALA A 20 9.37 -18.85 2.41
N LYS A 21 10.24 -19.81 2.07
CA LYS A 21 11.53 -20.00 2.77
C LYS A 21 12.47 -18.79 2.63
N PHE A 22 12.41 -18.07 1.52
CA PHE A 22 13.18 -16.84 1.34
C PHE A 22 12.66 -15.72 2.25
N VAL A 23 11.34 -15.55 2.33
CA VAL A 23 10.70 -14.59 3.24
C VAL A 23 11.03 -14.92 4.70
N GLU A 24 10.93 -16.18 5.10
CA GLU A 24 11.31 -16.64 6.45
C GLU A 24 12.78 -16.31 6.79
N ARG A 25 13.70 -16.40 5.82
CA ARG A 25 15.12 -16.08 6.04
C ARG A 25 15.39 -14.58 6.21
N ILE A 26 14.59 -13.72 5.60
CA ILE A 26 14.78 -12.26 5.64
C ILE A 26 14.01 -11.66 6.82
N ALA A 27 12.87 -12.23 7.17
CA ALA A 27 12.04 -11.76 8.26
C ALA A 27 12.39 -12.50 9.56
N PHE A 28 13.48 -12.06 10.21
CA PHE A 28 14.13 -12.70 11.37
C PHE A 28 13.21 -12.96 12.59
N GLU A 29 12.03 -12.33 12.66
CA GLU A 29 11.04 -12.49 13.75
C GLU A 29 9.62 -12.82 13.24
N MET A 30 9.45 -13.29 12.00
CA MET A 30 8.13 -13.57 11.46
C MET A 30 7.59 -14.90 12.01
N PRO A 31 6.45 -14.90 12.73
CA PRO A 31 5.86 -16.13 13.24
C PRO A 31 5.40 -17.03 12.07
N ASN A 32 5.76 -18.32 12.13
CA ASN A 32 5.42 -19.32 11.10
C ASN A 32 3.92 -19.66 11.06
N VAL A 33 3.19 -19.29 12.10
CA VAL A 33 1.75 -19.54 12.26
C VAL A 33 1.13 -18.20 12.63
N THR A 34 -0.02 -17.87 12.06
CA THR A 34 -0.80 -16.70 12.49
C THR A 34 -1.17 -16.91 13.96
N ASP A 35 -0.55 -16.15 14.86
CA ASP A 35 -0.73 -16.31 16.29
C ASP A 35 -2.06 -15.68 16.74
N LEU A 36 -3.11 -16.49 16.71
CA LEU A 36 -4.47 -16.11 17.14
C LEU A 36 -4.57 -15.87 18.65
N ALA A 37 -3.51 -16.04 19.44
CA ALA A 37 -3.55 -15.82 20.89
C ALA A 37 -3.33 -14.35 21.28
N ASP A 38 -2.71 -13.54 20.43
CA ASP A 38 -2.35 -12.14 20.71
C ASP A 38 -3.33 -11.13 20.06
N THR A 39 -4.60 -11.53 19.93
CA THR A 39 -5.68 -10.84 19.19
C THR A 39 -6.03 -9.45 19.71
N TYR A 40 -5.59 -9.07 20.92
CA TYR A 40 -5.79 -7.70 21.42
C TYR A 40 -5.09 -6.62 20.55
N LYS A 41 -4.15 -7.03 19.68
CA LYS A 41 -3.40 -6.12 18.79
C LYS A 41 -3.71 -6.31 17.30
N GLY A 42 -4.58 -7.25 16.93
CA GLY A 42 -4.83 -7.67 15.55
C GLY A 42 -3.62 -8.40 14.96
N THR A 43 -3.82 -9.58 14.37
CA THR A 43 -2.74 -10.32 13.72
C THR A 43 -2.48 -9.75 12.33
N TRP A 44 -1.62 -8.73 12.24
CA TRP A 44 -1.15 -8.19 10.95
C TRP A 44 -0.26 -9.17 10.15
N TYR A 45 -0.01 -10.37 10.68
CA TYR A 45 0.91 -11.36 10.12
C TYR A 45 0.16 -12.52 9.47
N LEU A 46 0.05 -12.40 8.14
CA LEU A 46 -0.28 -13.50 7.24
C LEU A 46 0.89 -14.49 7.20
N SER A 47 0.61 -15.80 7.16
CA SER A 47 1.68 -16.79 6.99
C SER A 47 2.53 -16.48 5.75
N PRO A 48 3.86 -16.73 5.76
CA PRO A 48 4.73 -16.48 4.60
C PRO A 48 4.21 -17.13 3.31
N ARG A 49 3.59 -18.30 3.44
CA ARG A 49 2.91 -19.01 2.35
C ARG A 49 1.71 -18.22 1.81
N GLN A 50 0.82 -17.75 2.69
CA GLN A 50 -0.34 -16.97 2.29
C GLN A 50 0.07 -15.65 1.63
N HIS A 51 1.04 -14.94 2.20
CA HIS A 51 1.56 -13.70 1.62
C HIS A 51 2.14 -13.92 0.21
N THR A 52 2.87 -15.02 0.01
CA THR A 52 3.42 -15.38 -1.32
C THR A 52 2.31 -15.64 -2.34
N ILE A 53 1.26 -16.38 -1.94
CA ILE A 53 0.11 -16.68 -2.81
C ILE A 53 -0.63 -15.39 -3.17
N GLU A 54 -0.94 -14.56 -2.17
CA GLU A 54 -1.59 -13.27 -2.37
C GLU A 54 -0.76 -12.36 -3.28
N PHE A 55 0.54 -12.26 -3.07
CA PHE A 55 1.44 -11.49 -3.91
C PHE A 55 1.36 -11.93 -5.38
N VAL A 56 1.43 -13.24 -5.66
CA VAL A 56 1.34 -13.77 -7.04
C VAL A 56 -0.05 -13.46 -7.63
N CYS A 57 -1.12 -13.71 -6.89
CA CYS A 57 -2.49 -13.46 -7.34
C CYS A 57 -2.75 -11.97 -7.65
N TYR A 58 -2.34 -11.07 -6.75
CA TYR A 58 -2.51 -9.62 -6.92
C TYR A 58 -1.68 -9.08 -8.08
N ASN A 59 -0.45 -9.58 -8.30
CA ASN A 59 0.34 -9.19 -9.46
C ASN A 59 -0.31 -9.65 -10.77
N VAL A 60 -0.81 -10.89 -10.84
CA VAL A 60 -1.55 -11.38 -12.02
C VAL A 60 -2.79 -10.52 -12.28
N LEU A 61 -3.58 -10.24 -11.25
CA LEU A 61 -4.75 -9.37 -11.36
C LEU A 61 -4.37 -7.96 -11.81
N PHE A 62 -3.30 -7.38 -11.25
CA PHE A 62 -2.77 -6.08 -11.64
C PHE A 62 -2.41 -6.05 -13.13
N PHE A 63 -1.69 -7.05 -13.65
CA PHE A 63 -1.34 -7.10 -15.07
C PHE A 63 -2.57 -7.21 -15.98
N VAL A 64 -3.60 -7.96 -15.57
CA VAL A 64 -4.87 -8.06 -16.31
C VAL A 64 -5.60 -6.71 -16.33
N LEU A 65 -5.75 -6.08 -15.17
CA LEU A 65 -6.42 -4.78 -15.04
C LEU A 65 -5.64 -3.66 -15.75
N PHE A 66 -4.32 -3.69 -15.67
CA PHE A 66 -3.44 -2.75 -16.38
C PHE A 66 -3.62 -2.86 -17.89
N ARG A 67 -3.61 -4.10 -18.42
CA ARG A 67 -3.83 -4.34 -19.86
C ARG A 67 -5.23 -3.92 -20.29
N PHE A 68 -6.23 -4.18 -19.47
CA PHE A 68 -7.61 -3.77 -19.72
C PHE A 68 -7.75 -2.24 -19.71
N GLY A 69 -7.14 -1.57 -18.72
CA GLY A 69 -7.05 -0.11 -18.64
C GLY A 69 -6.39 0.48 -19.90
N LEU A 70 -5.23 -0.02 -20.30
CA LEU A 70 -4.57 0.39 -21.55
C LEU A 70 -5.48 0.21 -22.78
N HIS A 71 -6.28 -0.85 -22.82
CA HIS A 71 -7.21 -1.09 -23.92
C HIS A 71 -8.40 -0.10 -23.92
N LEU A 72 -8.91 0.27 -22.74
CA LEU A 72 -9.96 1.28 -22.58
C LEU A 72 -9.46 2.68 -22.96
N PHE A 73 -8.25 3.05 -22.50
CA PHE A 73 -7.65 4.36 -22.78
C PHE A 73 -7.18 4.51 -24.24
N ARG A 74 -6.96 3.41 -24.98
CA ARG A 74 -6.72 3.45 -26.43
C ARG A 74 -7.92 3.95 -27.25
N LYS A 75 -9.15 3.88 -26.73
CA LYS A 75 -10.37 4.21 -27.50
C LYS A 75 -10.93 5.61 -27.24
N LYS A 76 -10.59 6.23 -26.10
CA LYS A 76 -10.93 7.63 -25.78
C LYS A 76 -9.88 8.16 -24.81
N GLY A 77 -8.80 8.74 -25.32
CA GLY A 77 -7.96 9.57 -24.48
C GLY A 77 -8.73 10.84 -24.13
N PRO A 78 -8.97 11.16 -22.85
CA PRO A 78 -9.31 12.54 -22.50
C PRO A 78 -8.15 13.42 -22.99
N ARG A 79 -8.45 14.52 -23.70
CA ARG A 79 -7.42 15.51 -24.04
C ARG A 79 -6.82 15.99 -22.71
N LEU A 80 -5.63 15.52 -22.37
CA LEU A 80 -4.90 15.92 -21.15
C LEU A 80 -4.85 17.45 -21.01
N ASP A 81 -4.84 18.14 -22.15
CA ASP A 81 -4.91 19.60 -22.29
C ASP A 81 -6.18 20.20 -21.65
N GLN A 82 -7.34 19.55 -21.76
CA GLN A 82 -8.59 20.02 -21.14
C GLN A 82 -8.59 19.81 -19.63
N LEU A 83 -7.98 18.74 -19.14
CA LEU A 83 -7.85 18.47 -17.72
C LEU A 83 -6.89 19.48 -17.07
N SER A 84 -5.74 19.74 -17.71
CA SER A 84 -4.77 20.77 -17.32
C SER A 84 -5.42 22.15 -17.15
N ASN A 85 -6.25 22.56 -18.11
CA ASN A 85 -6.91 23.86 -18.07
C ASN A 85 -7.95 23.99 -16.95
N SER A 86 -8.60 22.90 -16.54
CA SER A 86 -9.54 22.89 -15.41
C SER A 86 -8.87 22.93 -14.03
N ILE A 87 -7.62 22.47 -13.92
CA ILE A 87 -6.84 22.48 -12.67
C ILE A 87 -6.32 23.90 -12.36
N ILE A 88 -6.00 24.69 -13.39
CA ILE A 88 -5.44 26.04 -13.26
C ILE A 88 -6.48 27.05 -12.73
N THR A 89 -7.78 26.82 -12.89
CA THR A 89 -8.82 27.78 -12.48
C THR A 89 -9.18 27.73 -10.99
N ASN A 90 -8.84 26.64 -10.28
CA ASN A 90 -9.18 26.43 -8.85
C ASN A 90 -8.00 26.66 -7.89
N VAL A 91 -7.00 27.44 -8.29
CA VAL A 91 -5.75 27.62 -7.53
C VAL A 91 -5.97 28.25 -6.14
N LEU A 92 -6.98 29.13 -6.00
CA LEU A 92 -7.22 29.84 -4.73
C LEU A 92 -7.94 28.97 -3.68
N ALA A 93 -8.95 28.19 -4.09
CA ALA A 93 -9.62 27.21 -3.23
C ALA A 93 -8.68 26.04 -2.88
N GLY A 94 -7.81 25.65 -3.83
CA GLY A 94 -6.71 24.72 -3.59
C GLY A 94 -5.84 25.18 -2.42
N HIS A 95 -5.42 26.45 -2.38
CA HIS A 95 -4.47 26.92 -1.37
C HIS A 95 -4.98 26.90 0.09
N VAL A 96 -6.28 27.11 0.33
CA VAL A 96 -6.86 27.03 1.69
C VAL A 96 -7.09 25.58 2.10
N MET A 97 -7.65 24.78 1.19
CA MET A 97 -7.88 23.36 1.42
C MET A 97 -6.55 22.62 1.61
N ASP A 98 -5.53 22.91 0.81
CA ASP A 98 -4.18 22.35 0.93
C ASP A 98 -3.57 22.66 2.31
N LYS A 99 -3.74 23.88 2.82
CA LYS A 99 -3.28 24.26 4.16
C LYS A 99 -4.06 23.55 5.27
N ALA A 100 -5.38 23.44 5.13
CA ALA A 100 -6.22 22.75 6.10
C ALA A 100 -5.88 21.25 6.16
N VAL A 101 -5.76 20.62 4.99
CA VAL A 101 -5.36 19.21 4.82
C VAL A 101 -3.98 19.00 5.40
N LEU A 102 -2.99 19.83 5.07
CA LEU A 102 -1.63 19.73 5.63
C LEU A 102 -1.62 19.84 7.16
N THR A 103 -2.39 20.77 7.71
CA THR A 103 -2.49 20.95 9.18
C THR A 103 -3.09 19.72 9.83
N LEU A 104 -4.17 19.17 9.26
CA LEU A 104 -4.82 17.96 9.75
C LEU A 104 -3.88 16.75 9.68
N LEU A 105 -3.14 16.61 8.58
CA LEU A 105 -2.13 15.57 8.37
C LEU A 105 -1.01 15.63 9.41
N CYS A 106 -0.43 16.82 9.61
CA CYS A 106 0.61 17.03 10.61
C CYS A 106 0.09 16.72 12.03
N GLY A 107 -1.13 17.17 12.37
CA GLY A 107 -1.76 16.87 13.65
C GLY A 107 -2.02 15.38 13.85
N SER A 108 -2.55 14.71 12.83
CA SER A 108 -2.79 13.26 12.86
C SER A 108 -1.50 12.48 13.03
N TYR A 109 -0.45 12.82 12.28
CA TYR A 109 0.86 12.16 12.40
C TYR A 109 1.48 12.39 13.79
N ALA A 110 1.42 13.62 14.31
CA ALA A 110 1.93 13.93 15.64
C ALA A 110 1.21 13.12 16.74
N LEU A 111 -0.11 12.98 16.65
CA LEU A 111 -0.89 12.16 17.58
C LEU A 111 -0.52 10.67 17.49
N THR A 112 -0.32 10.15 16.28
CA THR A 112 0.13 8.78 16.05
C THR A 112 1.52 8.54 16.67
N VAL A 113 2.48 9.44 16.41
CA VAL A 113 3.82 9.36 16.99
C VAL A 113 3.73 9.40 18.51
N TYR A 114 2.95 10.33 19.08
CA TYR A 114 2.74 10.43 20.52
C TYR A 114 2.24 9.11 21.11
N HIS A 115 1.13 8.56 20.63
CA HIS A 115 0.60 7.28 21.14
C HIS A 115 1.58 6.11 20.99
N LYS A 116 2.39 6.06 19.93
CA LYS A 116 3.29 4.93 19.66
C LYS A 116 4.63 5.02 20.41
N VAL A 117 5.14 6.23 20.64
CA VAL A 117 6.35 6.46 21.44
C VAL A 117 6.08 6.21 22.92
N PHE A 118 4.93 6.69 23.45
CA PHE A 118 4.57 6.46 24.85
C PHE A 118 3.98 5.08 25.11
N GLY A 119 3.53 4.37 24.08
CA GLY A 119 2.98 3.01 24.16
C GLY A 119 4.01 1.90 23.94
N ASP A 120 5.31 2.20 23.91
CA ASP A 120 6.44 1.24 23.75
C ASP A 120 6.35 0.34 22.48
N ASN A 121 5.76 0.88 21.43
CA ASN A 121 5.42 0.17 20.19
C ASN A 121 5.99 0.92 18.97
N PHE A 122 7.25 1.37 19.06
CA PHE A 122 7.88 2.25 18.06
C PHE A 122 7.98 1.61 16.67
N MET A 123 8.20 0.30 16.59
CA MET A 123 8.28 -0.41 15.31
C MET A 123 7.00 -0.31 14.47
N TYR A 124 5.84 -0.13 15.12
CA TYR A 124 4.57 0.05 14.41
C TYR A 124 4.45 1.42 13.72
N LEU A 125 5.37 2.36 13.96
CA LEU A 125 5.44 3.62 13.22
C LEU A 125 5.90 3.40 11.77
N LEU A 126 6.58 2.29 11.48
CA LEU A 126 6.98 1.89 10.12
C LEU A 126 5.82 1.26 9.31
N GLN A 127 4.64 1.12 9.91
CA GLN A 127 3.47 0.63 9.18
C GLN A 127 3.17 1.51 7.95
N PRO A 128 2.75 0.91 6.83
CA PRO A 128 2.61 1.59 5.55
C PRO A 128 1.64 2.78 5.60
N CYS A 129 0.63 2.76 6.49
CA CYS A 129 -0.27 3.89 6.70
C CYS A 129 0.47 5.15 7.20
N HIS A 130 1.38 5.02 8.18
CA HIS A 130 2.11 6.14 8.77
C HIS A 130 3.23 6.62 7.84
N VAL A 131 3.89 5.70 7.15
CA VAL A 131 4.91 6.02 6.12
C VAL A 131 4.27 6.77 4.95
N ASN A 132 3.08 6.34 4.49
CA ASN A 132 2.34 7.05 3.45
C ASN A 132 1.88 8.44 3.91
N LEU A 133 1.48 8.58 5.17
CA LEU A 133 1.11 9.87 5.77
C LEU A 133 2.30 10.84 5.76
N LEU A 134 3.48 10.37 6.18
CA LEU A 134 4.71 11.16 6.17
C LEU A 134 5.15 11.51 4.73
N LEU A 135 5.04 10.57 3.80
CA LEU A 135 5.33 10.80 2.38
C LEU A 135 4.41 11.86 1.78
N LEU A 136 3.12 11.85 2.15
CA LEU A 136 2.16 12.87 1.71
C LEU A 136 2.51 14.25 2.27
N ILE A 137 2.81 14.35 3.57
CA ILE A 137 3.28 15.60 4.21
C ILE A 137 4.53 16.12 3.48
N PHE A 138 5.50 15.25 3.22
CA PHE A 138 6.71 15.61 2.48
C PHE A 138 6.41 16.13 1.08
N THR A 139 5.47 15.52 0.36
CA THR A 139 5.08 15.98 -0.98
C THR A 139 4.35 17.32 -0.98
N MET A 140 3.56 17.61 0.06
CA MET A 140 2.83 18.87 0.19
C MET A 140 3.73 20.04 0.62
N VAL A 141 4.74 19.78 1.46
CA VAL A 141 5.71 20.80 1.93
C VAL A 141 6.84 21.00 0.92
N GLY A 142 7.20 19.96 0.17
CA GLY A 142 8.33 19.98 -0.75
C GLY A 142 8.16 20.92 -1.95
N PRO A 143 9.25 21.44 -2.52
CA PRO A 143 9.20 22.30 -3.70
C PRO A 143 8.64 21.54 -4.91
N LYS A 144 7.59 22.09 -5.53
CA LYS A 144 6.84 21.45 -6.64
C LYS A 144 7.71 21.12 -7.86
N ASP A 145 8.79 21.86 -8.06
CA ASP A 145 9.70 21.66 -9.19
C ASP A 145 10.77 20.60 -8.95
N SER A 146 10.96 20.17 -7.70
CA SER A 146 11.98 19.18 -7.35
C SER A 146 11.64 17.80 -7.91
N LYS A 147 12.65 17.16 -8.52
CA LYS A 147 12.56 15.76 -8.96
C LYS A 147 12.26 14.82 -7.80
N VAL A 148 12.77 15.13 -6.60
CA VAL A 148 12.56 14.31 -5.39
C VAL A 148 11.10 14.37 -4.95
N THR A 149 10.49 15.54 -4.93
CA THR A 149 9.08 15.72 -4.57
C THR A 149 8.16 15.01 -5.57
N LYS A 150 8.48 15.10 -6.87
CA LYS A 150 7.75 14.37 -7.93
C LYS A 150 7.88 12.85 -7.77
N MET A 151 9.08 12.36 -7.47
CA MET A 151 9.31 10.95 -7.22
C MET A 151 8.56 10.46 -5.97
N ALA A 152 8.61 11.24 -4.87
CA ALA A 152 7.88 10.94 -3.65
C ALA A 152 6.36 10.88 -3.88
N PHE A 153 5.81 11.80 -4.66
CA PHE A 153 4.39 11.80 -5.02
C PHE A 153 4.01 10.58 -5.88
N ASN A 154 4.84 10.23 -6.85
CA ASN A 154 4.61 9.03 -7.67
C ASN A 154 4.65 7.76 -6.82
N SER A 155 5.59 7.66 -5.87
CA SER A 155 5.65 6.55 -4.91
C SER A 155 4.40 6.52 -4.03
N TYR A 156 3.95 7.67 -3.51
CA TYR A 156 2.72 7.78 -2.73
C TYR A 156 1.50 7.27 -3.48
N LEU A 157 1.34 7.63 -4.77
CA LEU A 157 0.23 7.15 -5.60
C LEU A 157 0.24 5.62 -5.78
N HIS A 158 1.39 4.96 -5.71
CA HIS A 158 1.47 3.51 -5.75
C HIS A 158 1.12 2.89 -4.40
N TYR A 159 1.66 3.44 -3.31
CA TYR A 159 1.44 2.90 -1.97
C TYR A 159 0.06 3.19 -1.38
N ILE A 160 -0.64 4.24 -1.82
CA ILE A 160 -1.99 4.51 -1.33
C ILE A 160 -2.97 3.39 -1.69
N TRP A 161 -2.75 2.68 -2.80
CA TRP A 161 -3.55 1.50 -3.13
C TRP A 161 -3.38 0.40 -2.08
N ALA A 162 -2.19 0.20 -1.53
CA ALA A 162 -1.97 -0.74 -0.44
C ALA A 162 -2.75 -0.34 0.82
N THR A 163 -2.80 0.96 1.14
CA THR A 163 -3.61 1.47 2.27
C THR A 163 -5.10 1.33 2.01
N ILE A 164 -5.57 1.64 0.80
CA ILE A 164 -6.97 1.46 0.39
C ILE A 164 -7.36 -0.01 0.49
N PHE A 165 -6.52 -0.93 0.00
CA PHE A 165 -6.79 -2.36 0.11
C PHE A 165 -6.80 -2.84 1.57
N ALA A 166 -5.88 -2.36 2.40
CA ALA A 166 -5.88 -2.68 3.84
C ALA A 166 -7.13 -2.15 4.56
N LEU A 167 -7.66 -0.99 4.16
CA LEU A 167 -8.91 -0.44 4.71
C LEU A 167 -10.17 -1.09 4.13
N THR A 168 -10.13 -1.55 2.88
CA THR A 168 -11.27 -2.17 2.18
C THR A 168 -11.43 -3.64 2.58
N PHE A 169 -10.33 -4.31 2.85
CA PHE A 169 -10.27 -5.64 3.43
C PHE A 169 -9.62 -5.55 4.81
N PRO A 170 -10.27 -4.85 5.76
CA PRO A 170 -9.77 -4.88 7.12
C PRO A 170 -9.81 -6.33 7.56
N ASP A 171 -8.74 -6.78 8.21
CA ASP A 171 -8.74 -8.10 8.83
C ASP A 171 -9.78 -8.08 9.96
N THR A 172 -11.01 -8.51 9.64
CA THR A 172 -12.13 -8.63 10.57
C THR A 172 -12.18 -10.03 11.16
N THR A 173 -11.06 -10.75 11.24
CA THR A 173 -11.02 -12.03 11.95
C THR A 173 -11.22 -11.73 13.44
N GLU A 174 -12.49 -11.60 13.82
CA GLU A 174 -12.93 -11.59 15.21
C GLU A 174 -12.65 -12.98 15.80
N ASN A 175 -12.13 -12.98 17.03
CA ASN A 175 -12.24 -14.14 17.92
C ASN A 175 -13.72 -14.48 18.15
#